data_AF-K7Z591-F1
#
_entry.id   AF-K7Z591-F1
#
_cell.length_a   1.000
_cell.length_b   1.000
_cell.length_c   1.000
_cell.angle_alpha   90.00
_cell.angle_beta   90.00
_cell.angle_gamma   90.00
#
_symmetry.space_group_name_H-M   'P 1'
#
loop_
_entity.id
_entity.type
_entity.pdbx_description
1 polymer ?
#
loop_
_entity_poly.entity_id
_entity_poly.type
_entity_poly.pdbx_seq_one_letter_code
_entity_poly.pdbx_strand_id
1 'polypeptide(L)'
;GQAFVIFKEIASASNALRTMQGFPFYDKPMRIAYAKTDSDVVAKIKGTFKERPKKLKPPKPVAPVEDKKDKKKKASNAENANPNTQTEQPPNQILFLTNLPEETNEMMLPMLF
;
A
#
# COMPACT_ATOMS: atom_id res chain seq x y z
N GLY A 1 4.71 2.76 -3.01
CA GLY A 1 4.50 4.20 -2.80
C GLY A 1 5.84 4.92 -2.77
N GLN A 2 5.86 6.21 -2.41
CA GLN A 2 7.07 7.02 -2.25
C GLN A 2 6.93 7.88 -0.98
N ALA A 3 8.02 8.05 -0.25
CA ALA A 3 8.05 8.83 0.98
C ALA A 3 9.39 9.56 1.12
N PHE A 4 9.40 10.65 1.90
CA PHE A 4 10.60 11.33 2.33
C PHE A 4 10.75 11.17 3.84
N VAL A 5 11.92 10.71 4.28
CA VAL A 5 12.28 10.60 5.69
C VAL A 5 13.40 11.59 5.97
N ILE A 6 13.25 12.38 7.02
CA ILE A 6 14.18 13.47 7.37
C ILE A 6 14.85 13.08 8.68
N PHE A 7 16.18 13.08 8.69
CA PHE A 7 16.99 12.87 9.88
C PHE A 7 17.53 14.22 10.39
N LYS A 8 17.76 14.30 11.70
CA LYS A 8 18.44 15.45 12.31
C LYS A 8 19.90 15.54 11.85
N GLU A 9 20.57 14.40 11.70
CA GLU A 9 21.99 14.29 11.38
C GLU A 9 22.25 13.55 10.07
N ILE A 10 23.29 13.98 9.35
CA ILE A 10 23.68 13.43 8.03
C ILE A 10 24.24 12.00 8.18
N ALA A 11 24.95 11.73 9.27
CA ALA A 11 25.50 10.40 9.55
C ALA A 11 24.38 9.35 9.70
N SER A 12 23.32 9.68 10.44
CA SER A 12 22.15 8.82 10.62
C SER A 12 21.44 8.51 9.30
N ALA A 13 21.27 9.51 8.43
CA ALA A 13 20.69 9.30 7.10
C ALA A 13 21.54 8.35 6.24
N SER A 14 22.87 8.49 6.30
CA SER A 14 23.81 7.66 5.55
C SER A 14 23.87 6.22 6.08
N ASN A 15 23.77 6.05 7.40
CA ASN A 15 23.66 4.74 8.01
C ASN A 15 22.38 4.02 7.57
N ALA A 16 21.23 4.70 7.66
CA ALA A 16 19.94 4.15 7.24
C ALA A 16 19.93 3.74 5.76
N LEU A 17 20.52 4.54 4.88
CA LEU A 17 20.64 4.19 3.46
C LEU A 17 21.44 2.90 3.26
N ARG A 18 22.53 2.68 4.01
CA ARG A 18 23.37 1.49 3.85
C ARG A 18 22.75 0.24 4.46
N THR A 19 22.12 0.37 5.64
CA THR A 19 21.62 -0.78 6.40
C THR A 19 20.24 -1.24 5.94
N MET A 20 19.38 -0.32 5.50
CA MET A 20 17.99 -0.62 5.14
C MET A 20 17.76 -0.72 3.63
N GLN A 21 18.82 -0.63 2.82
CA GLN A 21 18.69 -0.81 1.37
C GLN A 21 18.24 -2.23 1.07
N GLY A 22 17.18 -2.37 0.29
CA GLY A 22 16.62 -3.67 -0.09
C GLY A 22 15.89 -4.38 1.05
N PHE A 23 15.74 -3.76 2.22
CA PHE A 23 15.04 -4.37 3.34
C PHE A 23 13.60 -4.75 2.92
N PRO A 24 13.17 -6.01 3.13
CA PRO A 24 11.82 -6.45 2.78
C PRO A 24 10.76 -5.66 3.55
N PHE A 25 9.89 -4.96 2.83
CA PHE A 25 8.82 -4.17 3.40
C PHE A 25 7.51 -4.48 2.68
N TYR A 26 6.57 -5.11 3.39
CA TYR A 26 5.32 -5.64 2.81
C TYR A 26 5.58 -6.41 1.51
N ASP A 27 6.49 -7.37 1.59
CA ASP A 27 6.86 -8.29 0.50
C ASP A 27 7.55 -7.64 -0.72
N LYS A 28 8.00 -6.39 -0.58
CA LYS A 28 8.77 -5.69 -1.63
C LYS A 28 10.07 -5.13 -1.05
N PRO A 29 11.22 -5.31 -1.73
CA PRO A 29 12.48 -4.73 -1.27
C PRO A 29 12.42 -3.21 -1.33
N MET A 30 12.68 -2.56 -0.19
CA MET A 30 12.69 -1.10 -0.10
C MET A 30 13.88 -0.52 -0.87
N ARG A 31 13.67 0.59 -1.59
CA ARG A 31 14.75 1.33 -2.25
C ARG A 31 14.88 2.71 -1.62
N ILE A 32 16.08 3.03 -1.15
CA ILE A 32 16.40 4.28 -0.47
C ILE A 32 17.39 5.06 -1.33
N ALA A 33 17.22 6.38 -1.42
CA ALA A 33 18.11 7.29 -2.12
C ALA A 33 18.12 8.66 -1.44
N TYR A 34 19.20 9.42 -1.60
CA TYR A 34 19.23 10.81 -1.14
C TYR A 34 18.24 11.67 -1.92
N ALA A 35 17.60 12.61 -1.22
CA ALA A 35 16.76 13.60 -1.86
C ALA A 35 17.60 14.57 -2.69
N LYS A 36 17.05 15.04 -3.81
CA LYS A 36 17.71 16.03 -4.69
C LYS A 36 17.74 17.43 -4.08
N THR A 37 16.85 17.71 -3.13
CA THR A 37 16.67 19.02 -2.51
C THR A 37 16.47 18.87 -1.02
N ASP A 38 16.91 19.85 -0.26
CA ASP A 38 16.65 19.93 1.19
C ASP A 38 15.14 20.01 1.48
N SER A 39 14.76 19.38 2.59
CA SER A 39 13.40 19.45 3.13
C SER A 39 13.17 20.79 3.83
N ASP A 40 11.90 21.19 3.89
CA ASP A 40 11.53 22.48 4.48
C ASP A 40 11.86 22.54 5.98
N VAL A 41 11.82 21.41 6.69
CA VAL A 41 12.22 21.31 8.10
C VAL A 41 13.72 21.59 8.25
N VAL A 42 14.56 20.98 7.41
CA VAL A 42 16.01 21.21 7.43
C VAL A 42 16.33 22.64 7.03
N ALA A 43 15.64 23.20 6.04
CA ALA A 43 15.83 24.58 5.62
C ALA A 43 15.44 25.59 6.71
N LYS A 44 14.39 25.32 7.50
CA LYS A 44 14.03 26.16 8.66
C LYS A 44 15.10 26.12 9.74
N ILE A 45 15.64 24.95 10.05
CA ILE A 45 16.72 24.80 11.05
C ILE A 45 18.01 25.51 10.59
N LYS A 46 18.35 25.40 9.30
CA LYS A 46 19.53 26.08 8.72
C LYS A 46 19.32 27.58 8.52
N GLY A 47 18.10 28.11 8.71
CA GLY A 47 17.77 29.51 8.44
C GLY A 47 17.70 29.88 6.96
N THR A 48 17.76 28.90 6.05
CA THR A 48 17.74 29.11 4.59
C THR A 48 16.35 28.89 3.98
N PHE A 49 15.30 28.84 4.81
CA PHE A 49 13.95 28.57 4.35
C PHE A 49 13.44 29.68 3.43
N LYS A 50 13.30 29.33 2.15
CA LYS A 50 12.58 30.13 1.17
C LYS A 50 11.24 29.44 0.93
N GLU A 51 10.14 30.15 1.13
CA GLU A 51 8.82 29.65 0.76
C GLU A 51 8.79 29.41 -0.75
N ARG A 52 8.90 28.13 -1.13
CA ARG A 52 8.66 27.73 -2.51
C ARG A 52 7.16 27.89 -2.77
N PRO A 53 6.74 28.57 -3.86
CA PRO A 53 5.33 28.67 -4.18
C PRO A 53 4.76 27.26 -4.27
N LYS A 54 3.67 27.01 -3.52
CA LYS A 54 2.94 25.73 -3.58
C LYS A 54 2.53 25.53 -5.04
N LYS A 55 3.28 24.73 -5.79
CA LYS A 55 2.79 24.24 -7.09
C LYS A 55 1.57 23.40 -6.75
N LEU A 56 0.38 23.95 -7.01
CA LEU A 56 -0.85 23.18 -7.08
C LEU A 56 -0.54 22.01 -8.01
N LYS A 57 -0.54 20.79 -7.48
CA LYS A 57 -0.56 19.61 -8.32
C LYS A 57 -1.85 19.70 -9.14
N PRO A 58 -1.81 19.68 -10.48
CA PRO A 58 -3.03 19.54 -11.25
C PRO A 58 -3.74 18.25 -10.80
N PRO A 59 -5.08 18.28 -10.67
CA PRO A 59 -5.85 17.12 -10.24
C PRO A 59 -5.58 15.95 -11.19
N LYS A 60 -5.29 14.78 -10.63
CA LYS A 60 -5.27 13.54 -11.40
C LYS A 60 -6.67 13.36 -12.01
N PRO A 61 -6.84 13.19 -13.33
CA PRO A 61 -8.14 12.93 -13.91
C PRO A 61 -8.65 11.59 -13.36
N VAL A 62 -9.77 11.67 -12.66
CA VAL A 62 -10.63 10.53 -12.34
C VAL A 62 -11.22 10.04 -13.65
N ALA A 63 -10.87 8.83 -14.07
CA ALA A 63 -11.54 8.17 -15.19
C ALA A 63 -12.96 7.76 -14.73
N PRO A 64 -14.03 8.15 -15.43
CA PRO A 64 -15.38 7.64 -15.18
C PRO A 64 -15.49 6.25 -15.82
N VAL A 65 -15.89 5.24 -15.04
CA VAL A 65 -16.26 3.92 -15.55
C VAL A 65 -17.79 3.89 -15.63
N GLU A 66 -18.31 4.04 -16.84
CA GLU A 66 -19.74 3.91 -17.17
C GLU A 66 -20.10 2.45 -17.54
N ASP A 67 -21.23 2.00 -17.02
CA ASP A 67 -21.90 0.70 -17.20
C ASP A 67 -22.31 0.36 -18.64
N LYS A 68 -22.13 -0.90 -19.10
CA LYS A 68 -22.98 -1.57 -20.12
C LYS A 68 -23.03 -3.12 -20.02
N LYS A 69 -24.03 -3.62 -19.26
CA LYS A 69 -25.14 -4.56 -19.61
C LYS A 69 -25.00 -5.71 -20.65
N ASP A 70 -25.18 -6.95 -20.14
CA ASP A 70 -25.95 -8.15 -20.58
C ASP A 70 -25.96 -8.73 -22.02
N LYS A 71 -25.62 -10.05 -22.18
CA LYS A 71 -26.57 -11.19 -22.48
C LYS A 71 -25.91 -12.55 -22.85
N LYS A 72 -26.13 -13.56 -21.98
CA LYS A 72 -26.81 -14.89 -22.18
C LYS A 72 -26.35 -15.89 -23.30
N LYS A 73 -25.84 -17.10 -22.92
CA LYS A 73 -26.54 -18.44 -22.89
C LYS A 73 -25.61 -19.69 -22.92
N LYS A 74 -25.74 -20.53 -21.86
CA LYS A 74 -26.03 -22.01 -21.80
C LYS A 74 -25.06 -23.07 -22.41
N ALA A 75 -24.51 -23.95 -21.55
CA ALA A 75 -24.88 -25.39 -21.35
C ALA A 75 -23.69 -26.38 -21.16
N SER A 76 -23.71 -27.12 -20.02
CA SER A 76 -23.26 -28.52 -19.72
C SER A 76 -21.85 -28.99 -20.17
N ASN A 77 -21.01 -29.68 -19.38
CA ASN A 77 -21.26 -30.80 -18.47
C ASN A 77 -19.97 -31.16 -17.68
N ALA A 78 -20.13 -31.83 -16.53
CA ALA A 78 -19.19 -32.75 -15.84
C ALA A 78 -17.91 -32.24 -15.13
N GLU A 79 -18.00 -32.27 -13.78
CA GLU A 79 -17.06 -32.91 -12.83
C GLU A 79 -15.56 -32.59 -12.89
N ASN A 80 -15.10 -31.73 -11.96
CA ASN A 80 -14.04 -32.08 -11.01
C ASN A 80 -13.94 -31.00 -9.91
N ALA A 81 -14.14 -31.41 -8.66
CA ALA A 81 -14.09 -30.55 -7.49
C ALA A 81 -12.63 -30.17 -7.15
N ASN A 82 -12.31 -28.88 -7.23
CA ASN A 82 -11.07 -28.31 -6.70
C ASN A 82 -11.43 -26.99 -6.01
N PRO A 83 -11.22 -26.82 -4.68
CA PRO A 83 -11.82 -25.72 -3.93
C PRO A 83 -11.03 -24.41 -4.02
N ASN A 84 -10.41 -24.10 -5.17
CA ASN A 84 -9.60 -22.89 -5.32
C ASN A 84 -9.88 -22.18 -6.63
N THR A 85 -11.07 -21.60 -6.74
CA THR A 85 -11.42 -20.63 -7.78
C THR A 85 -11.93 -19.35 -7.10
N GLN A 86 -11.02 -18.39 -6.92
CA GLN A 86 -11.37 -17.01 -6.60
C GLN A 86 -12.11 -16.43 -7.81
N THR A 87 -13.44 -16.54 -7.77
CA THR A 87 -14.33 -15.68 -8.55
C THR A 87 -14.26 -14.30 -7.91
N GLU A 88 -14.04 -13.24 -8.69
CA GLU A 88 -14.16 -11.86 -8.22
C GLU A 88 -15.60 -11.63 -7.75
N GLN A 89 -15.83 -11.91 -6.46
CA GLN A 89 -17.07 -11.59 -5.78
C GLN A 89 -17.09 -10.08 -5.53
N PRO A 90 -18.24 -9.40 -5.72
CA PRO A 90 -18.39 -8.00 -5.35
C PRO A 90 -18.05 -7.80 -3.87
N PRO A 91 -17.61 -6.60 -3.44
CA PRO A 91 -17.10 -6.37 -2.09
C PRO A 91 -18.06 -6.88 -1.03
N ASN A 92 -17.62 -7.90 -0.30
CA ASN A 92 -18.42 -8.59 0.69
C ASN A 92 -17.95 -8.20 2.09
N GLN A 93 -18.88 -7.82 2.97
CA GLN A 93 -18.55 -7.40 4.34
C GLN A 93 -18.38 -8.59 5.30
N ILE A 94 -18.52 -9.81 4.78
CA ILE A 94 -18.35 -11.06 5.52
C ILE A 94 -16.97 -11.62 5.21
N LEU A 95 -16.13 -11.75 6.23
CA LEU A 95 -14.82 -12.38 6.16
C LEU A 95 -14.92 -13.86 6.54
N PHE A 96 -14.41 -14.73 5.67
CA PHE A 96 -14.29 -16.17 5.97
C PHE A 96 -12.90 -16.45 6.50
N LEU A 97 -12.80 -16.84 7.77
CA LEU A 97 -11.55 -17.25 8.41
C LEU A 97 -11.43 -18.77 8.32
N THR A 98 -10.28 -19.26 7.85
CA THR A 98 -9.95 -20.69 7.79
C THR A 98 -8.58 -20.92 8.43
N ASN A 99 -8.32 -22.14 8.91
CA ASN A 99 -7.07 -22.52 9.60
C ASN A 99 -6.77 -21.72 10.88
N LEU A 100 -7.80 -21.42 11.68
CA LEU A 100 -7.60 -20.86 13.02
C LEU A 100 -7.05 -21.95 13.96
N PRO A 101 -6.02 -21.65 14.78
CA PRO A 101 -5.58 -22.55 15.85
C PRO A 101 -6.73 -22.91 16.80
N GLU A 102 -6.72 -24.12 17.38
CA GLU A 102 -7.76 -24.59 18.32
C GLU A 102 -7.91 -23.68 19.56
N GLU A 103 -6.87 -22.89 19.87
CA GLU A 103 -6.83 -21.94 20.98
C GLU A 103 -7.51 -20.59 20.66
N THR A 104 -8.01 -20.40 19.44
CA THR A 104 -8.60 -19.12 19.01
C THR A 104 -9.98 -18.92 19.63
N ASN A 105 -10.14 -17.82 20.38
CA ASN A 105 -11.40 -17.46 21.03
C ASN A 105 -12.15 -16.36 20.27
N GLU A 106 -13.48 -16.39 20.32
CA GLU A 106 -14.36 -15.42 19.64
C GLU A 106 -14.05 -13.97 20.03
N MET A 107 -13.67 -13.73 21.29
CA MET A 107 -13.36 -12.37 21.78
C MET A 107 -12.09 -11.77 21.15
N MET A 108 -11.20 -12.59 20.58
CA MET A 108 -9.96 -12.12 19.95
C MET A 108 -10.18 -11.64 18.51
N LEU A 109 -11.18 -12.20 17.83
CA LEU A 109 -11.40 -11.98 16.40
C LEU A 109 -11.84 -10.53 16.07
N PRO A 110 -12.76 -9.88 16.83
CA PRO A 110 -13.16 -8.50 16.57
C PRO A 110 -12.07 -7.45 16.79
N MET A 111 -10.97 -7.79 17.48
CA MET A 111 -9.83 -6.89 17.62
C MET A 111 -8.82 -7.03 16.48
N LEU A 112 -8.81 -8.18 15.80
CA LEU A 112 -7.86 -8.49 14.72
C LEU A 112 -8.42 -8.19 13.32
N PHE A 113 -9.74 -8.28 13.13
CA PHE A 113 -10.45 -8.17 11.86
C PHE A 113 -11.62 -7.20 11.96
#